data_AF-A0A3D5FML0-F1
#
_entry.id   AF-A0A3D5FML0-F1
#
_cell.length_a   1.000
_cell.length_b   1.000
_cell.length_c   1.000
_cell.angle_alpha   90.00
_cell.angle_beta   90.00
_cell.angle_gamma   90.00
#
_symmetry.space_group_name_H-M   'P 1'
#
loop_
_entity.id
_entity.type
_entity.pdbx_description
1 polymer ?
#
loop_
_entity_poly.entity_id
_entity_poly.type
_entity_poly.pdbx_seq_one_letter_code
_entity_poly.pdbx_strand_id
1 'polypeptide(L)'
;MFKVTPIIVITAAAMKEEEEILRKISDAYLKKPVSKAQLVAELVRFLPHDEVEQDQAVTAPGVDRHWSPEELSEEQRAELP
;
A
#
# COMPACT_ATOMS: atom_id res chain seq x y z
N MET A 1 -19.09 -15.02 4.71
CA MET A 1 -18.93 -14.43 3.37
C MET A 1 -17.50 -13.92 3.28
N PHE A 2 -16.64 -14.56 2.49
CA PHE A 2 -15.24 -14.15 2.39
C PHE A 2 -15.18 -12.80 1.67
N LYS A 3 -14.61 -11.77 2.31
CA LYS A 3 -14.32 -10.50 1.66
C LYS A 3 -13.22 -10.75 0.63
N VAL A 4 -13.45 -10.36 -0.62
CA VAL A 4 -12.42 -10.33 -1.65
C VAL A 4 -11.42 -9.25 -1.25
N THR A 5 -10.18 -9.65 -0.96
CA THR A 5 -9.10 -8.71 -0.62
C THR A 5 -8.56 -8.12 -1.93
N PRO A 6 -8.60 -6.79 -2.13
CA PRO A 6 -8.06 -6.16 -3.33
C PRO A 6 -6.54 -6.34 -3.39
N ILE A 7 -6.02 -6.69 -4.57
CA ILE A 7 -4.60 -6.93 -4.82
C ILE A 7 -4.04 -5.83 -5.72
N ILE A 8 -3.05 -5.09 -5.19
CA ILE A 8 -2.30 -4.07 -5.94
C ILE A 8 -0.86 -4.58 -6.13
N VAL A 9 -0.44 -4.78 -7.38
CA VAL A 9 0.91 -5.24 -7.70
C VAL A 9 1.84 -4.06 -7.94
N ILE A 10 3.00 -4.03 -7.28
CA ILE A 10 4.03 -3.01 -7.46
C ILE A 10 5.34 -3.66 -7.90
N THR A 11 5.79 -3.39 -9.13
CA THR A 11 7.00 -4.02 -9.69
C THR A 11 7.97 -3.03 -10.32
N ALA A 12 9.27 -3.36 -10.29
CA ALA A 12 10.34 -2.50 -10.80
C ALA A 12 10.40 -2.44 -12.33
N ALA A 13 10.29 -3.60 -12.97
CA ALA A 13 10.18 -3.76 -14.41
C ALA A 13 9.68 -5.17 -14.67
N ALA A 14 8.46 -5.31 -15.19
CA ALA A 14 7.99 -6.54 -15.78
C ALA A 14 8.20 -6.46 -17.30
N MET A 15 8.46 -7.60 -17.94
CA MET A 15 8.38 -7.67 -19.41
C MET A 15 6.93 -7.40 -19.85
N LYS A 16 6.69 -7.02 -21.10
CA LYS A 16 5.33 -6.65 -21.56
C LYS A 16 4.34 -7.79 -21.34
N GLU A 17 4.76 -9.03 -21.63
CA GLU A 17 3.93 -10.21 -21.43
C GLU A 17 3.59 -10.42 -19.94
N GLU A 18 4.55 -10.22 -19.04
CA GLU A 18 4.34 -10.33 -17.59
C GLU A 18 3.42 -9.22 -17.07
N GLU A 19 3.57 -7.98 -17.56
CA GLU A 19 2.68 -6.88 -17.20
C GLU A 19 1.23 -7.18 -17.59
N GLU A 20 1.00 -7.72 -18.78
CA GLU A 20 -0.34 -8.11 -19.23
C GLU A 20 -0.95 -9.21 -18.35
N ILE A 21 -0.15 -10.20 -17.93
CA ILE A 21 -0.60 -11.25 -17.03
C ILE A 21 -0.95 -10.66 -15.66
N LEU A 22 -0.06 -9.85 -15.08
CA LEU A 22 -0.25 -9.24 -13.77
C LEU A 22 -1.49 -8.36 -13.74
N ARG A 23 -1.74 -7.57 -14.78
CA ARG A 23 -2.95 -6.74 -14.92
C ARG A 23 -4.24 -7.56 -15.00
N LYS A 24 -4.20 -8.80 -15.49
CA LYS A 24 -5.39 -9.68 -15.58
C LYS A 24 -5.73 -10.35 -14.24
N ILE A 25 -4.75 -10.53 -13.36
CA ILE A 25 -4.92 -11.26 -12.09
C ILE A 25 -4.98 -10.34 -10.86
N SER A 26 -4.79 -9.04 -11.04
CA SER A 26 -4.80 -8.05 -9.96
C SER A 26 -5.82 -6.95 -10.23
N ASP A 27 -6.27 -6.29 -9.17
CA ASP A 27 -7.21 -5.19 -9.26
C ASP A 27 -6.53 -3.89 -9.72
N ALA A 28 -5.24 -3.73 -9.41
CA ALA A 28 -4.41 -2.64 -9.91
C ALA A 28 -2.93 -3.04 -10.05
N TYR A 29 -2.23 -2.33 -10.94
CA TYR A 29 -0.82 -2.53 -11.23
C TYR A 29 -0.10 -1.18 -11.29
N LEU A 30 0.98 -1.05 -10.51
CA LEU A 30 1.83 0.13 -10.45
C LEU A 30 3.28 -0.24 -10.79
N LYS A 31 3.89 0.53 -11.69
CA LYS A 31 5.31 0.37 -12.05
C LYS A 31 6.16 1.33 -11.21
N LYS A 32 7.27 0.84 -10.65
CA LYS A 32 8.20 1.70 -9.89
C LYS A 32 8.93 2.68 -10.83
N PRO A 33 9.32 3.87 -10.31
CA PRO A 33 9.07 4.37 -8.95
C PRO A 33 7.60 4.76 -8.74
N VAL A 34 7.07 4.46 -7.56
CA VAL A 34 5.70 4.82 -7.16
C VAL A 34 5.79 5.87 -6.07
N SER A 35 5.12 7.01 -6.28
CA SER A 35 4.99 8.05 -5.27
C SER A 35 3.88 7.72 -4.26
N LYS A 36 3.96 8.31 -3.06
CA LYS A 36 2.90 8.20 -2.05
C LYS A 36 1.53 8.60 -2.60
N ALA A 37 1.47 9.71 -3.35
CA ALA A 37 0.21 10.18 -3.94
C ALA A 37 -0.40 9.16 -4.91
N GLN A 38 0.42 8.53 -5.76
CA GLN A 38 -0.05 7.48 -6.67
C GLN A 38 -0.58 6.26 -5.93
N LEU A 39 0.13 5.81 -4.89
CA LEU A 39 -0.31 4.67 -4.09
C LEU A 39 -1.62 4.97 -3.34
N VAL A 40 -1.72 6.15 -2.71
CA VAL A 40 -2.93 6.57 -2.00
C VAL A 40 -4.11 6.65 -2.97
N ALA A 41 -3.92 7.20 -4.17
CA ALA A 41 -4.97 7.25 -5.19
C ALA A 41 -5.51 5.84 -5.55
N GLU A 42 -4.65 4.82 -5.65
CA GLU A 42 -5.13 3.45 -5.88
C GLU A 42 -5.83 2.85 -4.66
N LEU A 43 -5.32 3.07 -3.44
CA LEU A 43 -5.94 2.56 -2.22
C LEU A 43 -7.36 3.12 -2.02
N VAL A 44 -7.55 4.41 -2.28
CA VAL A 44 -8.82 5.12 -2.18
C VAL A 44 -9.90 4.49 -3.09
N ARG A 45 -9.52 3.87 -4.21
CA ARG A 45 -10.47 3.21 -5.11
C ARG A 45 -11.08 1.93 -4.55
N PHE A 46 -10.39 1.26 -3.64
CA PHE A 46 -10.79 -0.06 -3.14
C PHE A 46 -11.23 -0.05 -1.68
N LEU A 47 -10.73 0.91 -0.89
CA LEU A 47 -11.02 0.99 0.53
C LEU A 47 -12.13 2.01 0.81
N PRO A 48 -13.09 1.68 1.70
CA PRO A 48 -13.99 2.67 2.25
C PRO A 48 -13.18 3.81 2.88
N HIS A 49 -13.48 5.04 2.48
CA HIS A 49 -12.84 6.24 2.99
C HIS A 49 -13.89 7.36 3.01
N ASP A 50 -13.69 8.32 3.90
CA ASP A 50 -14.49 9.54 3.94
C ASP A 50 -13.67 10.68 3.33
N GLU A 51 -14.31 11.49 2.49
CA GLU A 51 -13.72 12.74 2.05
C GLU A 51 -13.78 13.74 3.20
N VAL A 52 -12.61 14.08 3.74
CA VAL A 52 -12.49 15.12 4.75
C VAL A 52 -12.13 16.41 4.02
N GLU A 53 -13.03 17.41 4.04
CA GLU A 53 -12.71 18.75 3.55
C GLU A 53 -11.50 19.30 4.32
N GLN A 54 -10.41 19.54 3.59
CA GLN A 54 -9.17 20.05 4.18
C GLN A 54 -9.31 21.55 4.43
N ASP A 55 -9.86 21.93 5.59
CA ASP A 55 -9.76 23.31 6.08
C ASP A 55 -8.77 23.47 7.25
N GLN A 56 -8.07 22.40 7.65
CA GLN A 56 -6.95 22.50 8.59
C GLN A 56 -5.85 21.53 8.20
N ALA A 57 -4.61 22.04 8.16
CA ALA A 57 -3.40 21.24 8.02
C ALA A 57 -3.29 20.27 9.21
N VAL A 58 -3.90 19.09 9.08
CA VAL A 58 -3.71 17.99 10.01
C VAL A 58 -2.32 17.44 9.76
N THR A 59 -1.32 17.98 10.47
CA THR A 59 -0.12 17.21 10.79
C THR A 59 -0.59 16.00 11.60
N ALA A 60 -0.77 14.86 10.92
CA ALA A 60 -1.06 13.61 11.60
C ALA A 60 0.05 13.38 12.64
N PRO A 61 -0.29 13.23 13.94
CA PRO A 61 0.72 12.98 14.97
C PRO A 61 1.26 11.58 14.74
N GLY A 62 2.46 11.48 14.14
CA GLY A 62 3.14 10.20 13.90
C GLY A 62 3.77 10.00 12.53
N VAL A 63 3.71 10.96 11.60
CA VAL A 63 4.39 10.83 10.29
C VAL A 63 5.93 10.80 10.40
N ASP A 64 6.48 11.18 11.56
CA ASP A 64 7.90 11.07 11.89
C ASP A 64 8.31 9.74 12.54
N ARG A 65 7.43 8.73 12.59
CA ARG A 65 7.86 7.39 13.03
C ARG A 65 8.50 6.67 11.85
N HIS A 66 9.83 6.76 11.78
CA HIS A 66 10.65 5.84 11.00
C HIS A 66 10.42 4.43 11.55
N TRP A 67 9.54 3.66 10.92
CA TRP A 67 9.35 2.25 11.26
C TRP A 67 10.68 1.51 11.02
N SER A 68 11.29 1.00 12.08
CA SER A 68 12.45 0.10 11.98
C SER A 68 12.11 -1.27 12.56
N PRO A 69 12.36 -2.37 11.83
CA PRO A 69 12.24 -3.73 12.37
C PRO A 69 13.12 -4.00 13.61
N GLU A 70 14.10 -3.14 13.86
CA GLU A 70 15.01 -3.21 15.02
C GLU A 70 14.36 -2.75 16.33
N GLU A 71 13.19 -2.09 16.27
CA GLU A 71 12.43 -1.65 17.45
C GLU A 71 11.60 -2.78 18.09
N LEU A 72 11.52 -3.94 17.44
CA LEU A 72 10.82 -5.11 17.97
C LEU A 72 11.63 -5.75 19.10
N SER A 73 10.98 -6.04 20.23
CA SER A 73 11.59 -6.85 21.29
C SER A 73 11.90 -8.27 20.78
N GLU A 74 12.84 -8.95 21.42
CA GLU A 74 13.20 -10.33 21.06
C GLU A 74 11.98 -11.28 21.10
N GLU A 75 11.09 -11.06 22.06
CA GLU A 75 9.82 -11.79 22.19
C GLU A 75 8.90 -11.57 20.98
N GLN A 76 8.75 -10.31 20.54
CA GLN A 76 7.92 -9.96 19.38
C GLN A 76 8.49 -10.49 18.05
N ARG A 77 9.83 -10.64 17.95
CA ARG A 77 10.48 -11.24 16.78
C ARG A 77 10.28 -12.76 16.73
N ALA A 78 10.21 -13.42 17.89
CA ALA A 78 10.01 -14.87 17.98
C ALA A 78 8.59 -15.32 17.61
N GLU A 79 7.61 -14.41 17.62
CA GLU A 79 6.20 -14.69 17.27
C GLU A 79 5.87 -14.42 15.79
N LEU A 80 6.83 -13.98 14.99
CA LEU A 80 6.61 -13.79 13.55
C LEU A 80 6.58 -15.17 12.85
N PRO A 81 5.60 -15.42 11.94
CA PRO A 81 5.41 -16.71 11.27
C PRO A 81 6.52 -17.05 10.26
#